data_AF-A0A139WQF8-F1
#
_entry.id   AF-A0A139WQF8-F1
#
_cell.length_a   1.000
_cell.length_b   1.000
_cell.length_c   1.000
_cell.angle_alpha   90.00
_cell.angle_beta   90.00
_cell.angle_gamma   90.00
#
_symmetry.space_group_name_H-M   'P 1'
#
loop_
_entity.id
_entity.type
_entity.pdbx_description
1 polymer ?
#
loop_
_entity_poly.entity_id
_entity_poly.type
_entity_poly.pdbx_seq_one_letter_code
_entity_poly.pdbx_strand_id
1 'polypeptide(L)'
;MQVTYTISTVDSPEYKRLICGRTDDIARLIDYISQGRSIALFGERRIGKSSLLYLVRDIINNQIDNYREDFIDLSLKNAVQSLSSRVSNYKAIYLDLQALNKSDSEAFMQLVNNKFKDNGLFHDSLGSSTTSINFTIPELFSTVNNQLINGERLVILVDEVEVLLELAESKQIFRNIRSVIQSCARICFVIAGADYWHKEIKDKTSPIVNNVQTFYLKAAARFPIENYLIKQPLDNYIYGIDINTITRTILEWTECKPWYVQAVCQAVVEINAECGQLQKGWQAVVMKRVEDSVESTLDRFYFHDNPDNISQKILVLLANKPGLTIKEISRLLSCSEKIIWDRIDDLESLDKVRKEGSKYRIVGSLIEQWGQKTKDTIFVKNNRFQLLTIFLKTTLAIVFLLLAGVTYYYANPPLHTSSCKFPNGELLIQMPSSLEDGEVGVSKTLVQNTSKNKLSSVNITFTSKNIDYERNGTSLIKLDSIDIGETKSLKLNFISRPIKDEKNYASQVLISHATTKLPNKCYFEISIRVIPIKKSWGLISLLLVTISGFFAKPDLPQLITNLVSGLFKPQGENKSEGKS
;
A
#
# COMPACT_ATOMS: atom_id res chain seq x y z
N MET A 1 -38.37 34.43 12.17
CA MET A 1 -37.64 33.56 13.12
C MET A 1 -36.17 33.64 12.76
N GLN A 2 -35.27 33.94 13.71
CA GLN A 2 -33.84 33.93 13.42
C GLN A 2 -33.37 32.49 13.19
N VAL A 3 -32.74 32.25 12.04
CA VAL A 3 -32.19 30.94 11.69
C VAL A 3 -30.78 30.86 12.27
N THR A 4 -30.63 30.14 13.37
CA THR A 4 -29.32 29.81 13.92
C THR A 4 -28.76 28.63 13.15
N TYR A 5 -27.68 28.86 12.38
CA TYR A 5 -26.92 27.78 11.77
C TYR A 5 -26.32 26.89 12.85
N THR A 6 -26.23 25.58 12.58
CA THR A 6 -25.57 24.65 13.49
C THR A 6 -24.79 23.61 12.69
N ILE A 7 -23.57 23.33 13.13
CA ILE A 7 -22.77 22.19 12.63
C ILE A 7 -23.03 20.90 13.42
N SER A 8 -23.86 20.98 14.47
CA SER A 8 -24.30 19.82 15.24
C SER A 8 -25.12 18.89 14.35
N THR A 9 -24.83 17.59 14.45
CA THR A 9 -25.60 16.54 13.77
C THR A 9 -26.58 15.84 14.71
N VAL A 10 -26.85 16.43 15.88
CA VAL A 10 -27.80 15.89 16.86
C VAL A 10 -29.21 15.91 16.28
N ASP A 11 -29.94 14.83 16.51
CA ASP A 11 -31.33 14.64 16.13
C ASP A 11 -32.25 15.63 16.89
N SER A 12 -32.37 16.86 16.39
CA SER A 12 -33.22 17.91 16.95
C SER A 12 -34.09 18.60 15.89
N PRO A 13 -35.24 19.18 16.24
CA PRO A 13 -36.05 19.97 15.32
C PRO A 13 -35.28 21.14 14.69
N GLU A 14 -34.43 21.82 15.47
CA GLU A 14 -33.63 22.97 15.03
C GLU A 14 -32.60 22.58 13.97
N TYR A 15 -32.03 21.37 14.06
CA TYR A 15 -31.16 20.82 13.04
C TYR A 15 -31.95 20.38 11.81
N LYS A 16 -33.07 19.67 11.99
CA LYS A 16 -33.88 19.13 10.89
C LYS A 16 -34.46 20.22 9.99
N ARG A 17 -34.88 21.36 10.55
CA ARG A 17 -35.40 22.48 9.76
C ARG A 17 -34.38 23.05 8.77
N LEU A 18 -33.07 22.82 8.97
CA LEU A 18 -31.99 23.26 8.09
C LEU A 18 -31.68 22.26 6.96
N ILE A 19 -32.31 21.08 6.96
CA ILE A 19 -32.14 20.09 5.90
C ILE A 19 -32.90 20.57 4.68
N CYS A 20 -32.17 20.85 3.60
CA CYS A 20 -32.70 21.48 2.40
C CYS A 20 -32.18 20.80 1.12
N GLY A 21 -32.96 20.86 0.05
CA GLY A 21 -32.59 20.36 -1.28
C GLY A 21 -32.63 18.85 -1.40
N ARG A 22 -33.43 18.18 -0.55
CA ARG A 22 -33.53 16.72 -0.44
C ARG A 22 -34.91 16.15 -0.76
N THR A 23 -35.87 16.96 -1.22
CA THR A 23 -37.25 16.51 -1.48
C THR A 23 -37.29 15.29 -2.43
N ASP A 24 -36.56 15.35 -3.54
CA ASP A 24 -36.55 14.25 -4.53
C ASP A 24 -35.82 13.00 -4.02
N ASP A 25 -34.79 13.17 -3.19
CA ASP A 25 -34.08 12.07 -2.56
C ASP A 25 -34.99 11.33 -1.57
N ILE A 26 -35.71 12.08 -0.73
CA ILE A 26 -36.69 11.54 0.21
C ILE A 26 -37.81 10.84 -0.55
N ALA A 27 -38.36 11.46 -1.59
CA ALA A 27 -39.42 10.88 -2.39
C ALA A 27 -39.01 9.52 -2.98
N ARG A 28 -37.82 9.45 -3.60
CA ARG A 28 -37.30 8.19 -4.16
C ARG A 28 -37.04 7.12 -3.10
N LEU A 29 -36.49 7.50 -1.93
CA LEU A 29 -36.32 6.55 -0.81
C LEU A 29 -37.66 6.01 -0.33
N ILE A 30 -38.64 6.90 -0.11
CA ILE A 30 -40.00 6.51 0.30
C ILE A 30 -40.66 5.60 -0.74
N ASP A 31 -40.47 5.87 -2.04
CA ASP A 31 -41.01 5.01 -3.09
C ASP A 31 -40.39 3.59 -3.03
N TYR A 32 -39.08 3.46 -2.84
CA TYR A 32 -38.44 2.16 -2.64
C TYR A 32 -38.91 1.44 -1.37
N ILE A 33 -39.07 2.18 -0.26
CA ILE A 33 -39.60 1.66 1.00
C ILE A 33 -41.05 1.18 0.84
N SER A 34 -41.89 1.94 0.13
CA SER A 34 -43.29 1.60 -0.16
C SER A 34 -43.43 0.29 -0.96
N GLN A 35 -42.42 -0.01 -1.78
CA GLN A 35 -42.29 -1.24 -2.55
C GLN A 35 -41.72 -2.42 -1.75
N GLY A 36 -41.36 -2.21 -0.48
CA GLY A 36 -40.75 -3.22 0.39
C GLY A 36 -39.28 -3.53 0.06
N ARG A 37 -38.60 -2.65 -0.68
CA ARG A 37 -37.19 -2.87 -1.04
C ARG A 37 -36.27 -2.42 0.10
N SER A 38 -35.31 -3.28 0.45
CA SER A 38 -34.18 -2.85 1.29
C SER A 38 -33.19 -2.03 0.46
N ILE A 39 -32.54 -1.05 1.08
CA ILE A 39 -31.76 -0.01 0.40
C ILE A 39 -30.37 0.07 1.02
N ALA A 40 -29.35 0.13 0.18
CA ALA A 40 -28.00 0.53 0.56
C ALA A 40 -27.81 2.01 0.23
N LEU A 41 -27.91 2.86 1.24
CA LEU A 41 -27.68 4.29 1.15
C LEU A 41 -26.18 4.57 1.32
N PHE A 42 -25.54 5.19 0.33
CA PHE A 42 -24.14 5.57 0.45
C PHE A 42 -23.90 6.93 -0.18
N GLY A 43 -22.81 7.56 0.22
CA GLY A 43 -22.44 8.90 -0.22
C GLY A 43 -21.28 9.40 0.60
N GLU A 44 -20.71 10.53 0.20
CA GLU A 44 -19.58 11.14 0.90
C GLU A 44 -19.92 11.45 2.39
N ARG A 45 -18.90 11.56 3.24
CA ARG A 45 -19.12 12.07 4.60
C ARG A 45 -19.69 13.49 4.54
N ARG A 46 -20.53 13.84 5.51
CA ARG A 46 -21.19 15.17 5.62
C ARG A 46 -22.11 15.56 4.47
N ILE A 47 -22.43 14.63 3.56
CA ILE A 47 -23.41 14.86 2.50
C ILE A 47 -24.87 14.94 3.02
N GLY A 48 -25.11 14.49 4.25
CA GLY A 48 -26.44 14.53 4.91
C GLY A 48 -27.19 13.21 4.95
N LYS A 49 -26.49 12.06 4.98
CA LYS A 49 -27.11 10.72 5.10
C LYS A 49 -27.92 10.58 6.39
N SER A 50 -27.31 10.85 7.54
CA SER A 50 -27.99 10.78 8.85
C SER A 50 -29.19 11.72 8.92
N SER A 51 -29.05 12.94 8.42
CA SER A 51 -30.13 13.93 8.34
C SER A 51 -31.30 13.42 7.47
N LEU A 52 -30.98 12.78 6.34
CA LEU A 52 -31.97 12.16 5.47
C LEU A 52 -32.71 11.01 6.18
N LEU A 53 -32.00 10.17 6.94
CA LEU A 53 -32.60 9.11 7.74
C LEU A 53 -33.53 9.66 8.83
N TYR A 54 -33.14 10.74 9.52
CA TYR A 54 -34.02 11.39 10.50
C TYR A 54 -35.32 11.89 9.87
N LEU A 55 -35.24 12.55 8.70
CA LEU A 55 -36.46 12.99 8.01
C LEU A 55 -37.32 11.82 7.54
N VAL A 56 -36.73 10.76 7.00
CA VAL A 56 -37.47 9.56 6.58
C VAL A 56 -38.16 8.91 7.78
N ARG A 57 -37.48 8.78 8.92
CA ARG A 57 -38.07 8.28 10.16
C ARG A 57 -39.26 9.13 10.58
N ASP A 58 -39.09 10.45 10.62
CA ASP A 58 -40.11 11.36 11.14
C ASP A 58 -41.31 11.47 10.20
N ILE A 59 -41.12 11.29 8.89
CA ILE A 59 -42.21 11.17 7.90
C ILE A 59 -42.99 9.87 8.13
N ILE A 60 -42.29 8.73 8.28
CA ILE A 60 -42.93 7.44 8.48
C ILE A 60 -43.70 7.40 9.81
N ASN A 61 -43.10 7.94 10.88
CA ASN A 61 -43.69 7.94 12.22
C ASN A 61 -44.62 9.13 12.48
N ASN A 62 -44.92 9.97 11.46
CA ASN A 62 -45.73 11.19 11.57
C ASN A 62 -45.24 12.18 12.66
N GLN A 63 -43.93 12.19 12.96
CA GLN A 63 -43.31 13.11 13.92
C GLN A 63 -42.94 14.45 13.28
N ILE A 64 -42.85 14.49 11.94
CA ILE A 64 -42.45 15.67 11.18
C ILE A 64 -43.43 16.84 11.33
N ASP A 65 -44.71 16.57 11.59
CA ASP A 65 -45.75 17.61 11.76
C ASP A 65 -45.47 18.54 12.95
N ASN A 66 -44.68 18.09 13.94
CA ASN A 66 -44.31 18.88 15.11
C ASN A 66 -43.43 20.11 14.78
N TYR A 67 -42.72 20.09 13.65
CA TYR A 67 -41.80 21.15 13.25
C TYR A 67 -41.88 21.45 11.75
N ARG A 68 -42.90 20.91 11.06
CA ARG A 68 -43.09 21.09 9.61
C ARG A 68 -43.24 22.55 9.22
N GLU A 69 -43.93 23.33 10.04
CA GLU A 69 -44.17 24.74 9.73
C GLU A 69 -42.90 25.59 9.74
N ASP A 70 -41.87 25.15 10.46
CA ASP A 70 -40.58 25.81 10.64
C ASP A 70 -39.53 25.43 9.58
N PHE A 71 -39.86 24.55 8.63
CA PHE A 71 -38.95 24.21 7.54
C PHE A 71 -38.63 25.43 6.67
N ILE A 72 -37.33 25.64 6.43
CA ILE A 72 -36.88 26.63 5.44
C ILE A 72 -37.11 26.13 4.01
N ASP A 73 -37.09 24.81 3.80
CA ASP A 73 -37.32 24.19 2.50
C ASP A 73 -38.82 24.05 2.21
N LEU A 74 -39.36 25.01 1.45
CA LEU A 74 -40.77 25.01 1.04
C LEU A 74 -41.15 23.80 0.17
N SER A 75 -40.21 23.27 -0.62
CA SER A 75 -40.47 22.10 -1.47
C SER A 75 -40.74 20.87 -0.60
N LEU A 76 -39.90 20.64 0.40
CA LEU A 76 -40.12 19.56 1.36
C LEU A 76 -41.41 19.78 2.15
N LYS A 77 -41.63 20.99 2.68
CA LYS A 77 -42.83 21.35 3.46
C LYS A 77 -44.13 20.99 2.73
N ASN A 78 -44.18 21.24 1.42
CA ASN A 78 -45.34 20.93 0.59
C ASN A 78 -45.46 19.43 0.26
N ALA A 79 -44.34 18.72 0.14
CA ALA A 79 -44.32 17.29 -0.20
C ALA A 79 -44.67 16.36 0.97
N VAL A 80 -44.45 16.78 2.24
CA VAL A 80 -44.59 15.92 3.44
C VAL A 80 -45.89 15.11 3.43
N GLN A 81 -47.04 15.75 3.23
CA GLN A 81 -48.33 15.06 3.31
C GLN A 81 -48.46 13.93 2.27
N SER A 82 -48.01 14.17 1.04
CA SER A 82 -48.00 13.16 -0.03
C SER A 82 -47.01 12.03 0.25
N LEU A 83 -45.90 12.34 0.93
CA LEU A 83 -44.91 11.33 1.32
C LEU A 83 -45.45 10.46 2.45
N SER A 84 -45.98 11.05 3.53
CA SER A 84 -46.58 10.34 4.65
C SER A 84 -47.73 9.42 4.22
N SER A 85 -48.57 9.85 3.27
CA SER A 85 -49.67 9.01 2.78
C SER A 85 -49.20 7.72 2.07
N ARG A 86 -47.98 7.70 1.51
CA ARG A 86 -47.41 6.50 0.85
C ARG A 86 -46.91 5.46 1.85
N VAL A 87 -46.66 5.86 3.09
CA VAL A 87 -46.07 5.04 4.15
C VAL A 87 -46.94 5.03 5.42
N SER A 88 -48.24 5.28 5.29
CA SER A 88 -49.16 5.40 6.44
C SER A 88 -49.22 4.16 7.35
N ASN A 89 -48.92 2.98 6.80
CA ASN A 89 -48.94 1.70 7.52
C ASN A 89 -47.53 1.24 7.93
N TYR A 90 -46.54 2.12 7.88
CA TYR A 90 -45.16 1.80 8.22
C TYR A 90 -44.80 2.35 9.60
N LYS A 91 -43.86 1.67 10.26
CA LYS A 91 -43.14 2.15 11.44
C LYS A 91 -41.65 2.18 11.11
N ALA A 92 -40.93 3.19 11.57
CA ALA A 92 -39.50 3.31 11.35
C ALA A 92 -38.73 3.29 12.67
N ILE A 93 -37.69 2.46 12.74
CA ILE A 93 -36.76 2.38 13.85
C ILE A 93 -35.38 2.82 13.37
N TYR A 94 -34.78 3.75 14.10
CA TYR A 94 -33.45 4.27 13.83
C TYR A 94 -32.40 3.63 14.75
N LEU A 95 -31.35 3.09 14.14
CA LEU A 95 -30.22 2.44 14.79
C LEU A 95 -28.95 3.23 14.47
N ASP A 96 -28.41 3.92 15.48
CA ASP A 96 -27.09 4.55 15.41
C ASP A 96 -26.02 3.57 15.87
N LEU A 97 -25.16 3.14 14.95
CA LEU A 97 -24.11 2.19 15.26
C LEU A 97 -22.86 2.84 15.84
N GLN A 98 -22.73 4.18 15.83
CA GLN A 98 -21.57 4.84 16.43
C GLN A 98 -21.48 4.61 17.95
N ALA A 99 -22.61 4.32 18.60
CA ALA A 99 -22.67 4.00 20.02
C ALA A 99 -22.17 2.58 20.35
N LEU A 100 -21.94 1.72 19.36
CA LEU A 100 -21.46 0.37 19.58
C LEU A 100 -19.96 0.34 19.87
N ASN A 101 -19.57 -0.44 20.88
CA ASN A 101 -18.19 -0.80 21.09
C ASN A 101 -17.73 -1.74 19.97
N LYS A 102 -16.59 -1.44 19.35
CA LYS A 102 -16.08 -2.07 18.11
C LYS A 102 -15.68 -3.56 18.22
N SER A 103 -15.97 -4.24 19.33
CA SER A 103 -15.46 -5.58 19.61
C SER A 103 -16.54 -6.64 19.81
N ASP A 104 -17.82 -6.28 19.81
CA ASP A 104 -18.86 -7.18 20.32
C ASP A 104 -20.12 -7.20 19.44
N SER A 105 -20.41 -8.36 18.83
CA SER A 105 -21.62 -8.58 18.05
C SER A 105 -22.87 -8.71 18.94
N GLU A 106 -22.71 -9.08 20.21
CA GLU A 106 -23.80 -9.09 21.18
C GLU A 106 -24.31 -7.67 21.43
N ALA A 107 -23.42 -6.66 21.40
CA ALA A 107 -23.80 -5.26 21.56
C ALA A 107 -24.75 -4.80 20.43
N PHE A 108 -24.54 -5.26 19.19
CA PHE A 108 -25.48 -4.99 18.09
C PHE A 108 -26.85 -5.61 18.38
N MET A 109 -26.89 -6.86 18.85
CA MET A 109 -28.16 -7.52 19.19
C MET A 109 -28.89 -6.84 20.35
N GLN A 110 -28.16 -6.42 21.38
CA GLN A 110 -28.72 -5.66 22.48
C GLN A 110 -29.28 -4.33 22.01
N LEU A 111 -28.57 -3.61 21.12
CA LEU A 111 -29.06 -2.36 20.53
C LEU A 111 -30.37 -2.57 19.78
N VAL A 112 -30.44 -3.57 18.89
CA VAL A 112 -31.67 -3.87 18.13
C VAL A 112 -32.81 -4.25 19.07
N ASN A 113 -32.56 -5.15 20.03
CA ASN A 113 -33.57 -5.61 20.98
C ASN A 113 -34.11 -4.45 21.85
N ASN A 114 -33.22 -3.61 22.38
CA ASN A 114 -33.61 -2.44 23.17
C ASN A 114 -34.47 -1.49 22.32
N LYS A 115 -34.08 -1.24 21.07
CA LYS A 115 -34.88 -0.39 20.17
C LYS A 115 -36.22 -1.00 19.81
N PHE A 116 -36.34 -2.32 19.70
CA PHE A 116 -37.63 -2.98 19.51
C PHE A 116 -38.53 -2.85 20.75
N LYS A 117 -37.96 -2.97 21.96
CA LYS A 117 -38.67 -2.73 23.22
C LYS A 117 -39.13 -1.28 23.37
N ASP A 118 -38.24 -0.32 23.12
CA ASP A 118 -38.54 1.12 23.20
C ASP A 118 -39.69 1.54 22.27
N ASN A 119 -39.88 0.83 21.16
CA ASN A 119 -40.93 1.07 20.18
C ASN A 119 -42.17 0.16 20.39
N GLY A 120 -42.24 -0.57 21.50
CA GLY A 120 -43.39 -1.42 21.85
C GLY A 120 -43.61 -2.60 20.90
N LEU A 121 -42.59 -3.02 20.15
CA LEU A 121 -42.68 -4.19 19.27
C LEU A 121 -42.58 -5.51 20.03
N PHE A 122 -42.00 -5.49 21.23
CA PHE A 122 -42.04 -6.61 22.16
C PHE A 122 -42.88 -6.26 23.38
N HIS A 123 -43.87 -7.10 23.67
CA HIS A 123 -44.51 -7.14 24.98
C HIS A 123 -43.70 -8.07 25.89
N ASP A 124 -43.55 -7.71 27.17
CA ASP A 124 -42.78 -8.38 28.25
C ASP A 124 -43.15 -9.86 28.53
N SER A 125 -43.90 -10.51 27.63
CA SER A 125 -44.20 -11.95 27.67
C SER A 125 -42.96 -12.86 27.61
N LEU A 126 -41.80 -12.34 27.24
CA LEU A 126 -40.49 -12.96 27.47
C LEU A 126 -39.93 -12.38 28.78
N GLY A 127 -40.25 -13.05 29.90
CA GLY A 127 -40.13 -12.56 31.28
C GLY A 127 -38.92 -11.65 31.61
N SER A 128 -39.20 -10.69 32.49
CA SER A 128 -38.36 -9.59 33.01
C SER A 128 -37.07 -9.98 33.76
N SER A 129 -36.48 -11.14 33.49
CA SER A 129 -35.22 -11.55 34.09
C SER A 129 -34.09 -11.48 33.07
N THR A 130 -33.06 -10.75 33.46
CA THR A 130 -31.75 -10.42 32.88
C THR A 130 -30.90 -11.56 32.33
N THR A 131 -31.48 -12.71 31.99
CA THR A 131 -30.79 -13.85 31.38
C THR A 131 -30.78 -13.71 29.86
N SER A 132 -29.58 -13.51 29.31
CA SER A 132 -29.19 -13.67 27.90
C SER A 132 -30.23 -14.39 27.05
N ILE A 133 -31.07 -13.61 26.37
CA ILE A 133 -31.98 -14.17 25.39
C ILE A 133 -31.11 -14.58 24.19
N ASN A 134 -30.89 -15.89 24.05
CA ASN A 134 -30.09 -16.49 22.97
C ASN A 134 -30.86 -16.48 21.63
N PHE A 135 -31.46 -15.34 21.25
CA PHE A 135 -32.00 -15.21 19.90
C PHE A 135 -30.88 -14.89 18.92
N THR A 136 -30.88 -15.61 17.81
CA THR A 136 -30.14 -15.18 16.62
C THR A 136 -30.84 -13.96 15.99
N ILE A 137 -30.09 -13.17 15.19
CA ILE A 137 -30.67 -12.05 14.40
C ILE A 137 -31.94 -12.52 13.63
N PRO A 138 -31.92 -13.61 12.84
CA PRO A 138 -33.09 -14.01 12.07
C PRO A 138 -34.31 -14.37 12.93
N GLU A 139 -34.10 -15.01 14.09
CA GLU A 139 -35.19 -15.36 15.01
C GLU A 139 -35.84 -14.11 15.60
N LEU A 140 -35.03 -13.16 16.09
CA LEU A 140 -35.52 -11.89 16.65
C LEU A 140 -36.43 -11.17 15.66
N PHE A 141 -35.95 -11.02 14.42
CA PHE A 141 -36.69 -10.36 13.36
C PHE A 141 -37.92 -11.14 12.88
N SER A 142 -37.85 -12.47 12.88
CA SER A 142 -39.01 -13.33 12.54
C SER A 142 -40.12 -13.18 13.58
N THR A 143 -39.78 -13.09 14.86
CA THR A 143 -40.76 -12.84 15.94
C THR A 143 -41.45 -11.49 15.74
N VAL A 144 -40.68 -10.42 15.49
CA VAL A 144 -41.24 -9.09 15.22
C VAL A 144 -42.10 -9.10 13.97
N ASN A 145 -41.65 -9.72 12.88
CA ASN A 145 -42.42 -9.83 11.63
C ASN A 145 -43.79 -10.48 11.85
N ASN A 146 -43.88 -11.49 12.73
CA ASN A 146 -45.11 -12.19 13.07
C ASN A 146 -46.02 -11.40 14.02
N GLN A 147 -45.46 -10.46 14.80
CA GLN A 147 -46.20 -9.60 15.73
C GLN A 147 -46.79 -8.34 15.07
N LEU A 148 -46.26 -7.93 13.91
CA LEU A 148 -46.82 -6.79 13.16
C LEU A 148 -48.28 -7.05 12.77
N ILE A 149 -49.16 -6.09 13.03
CA ILE A 149 -50.58 -6.16 12.70
C ILE A 149 -50.76 -6.31 11.18
N ASN A 150 -51.85 -6.93 10.74
CA ASN A 150 -52.11 -7.09 9.30
C ASN A 150 -52.07 -5.74 8.57
N GLY A 151 -51.14 -5.65 7.61
CA GLY A 151 -50.91 -4.44 6.81
C GLY A 151 -49.78 -3.54 7.34
N GLU A 152 -49.35 -3.71 8.60
CA GLU A 152 -48.20 -2.98 9.14
C GLU A 152 -46.89 -3.48 8.55
N ARG A 153 -45.95 -2.55 8.33
CA ARG A 153 -44.60 -2.81 7.86
C ARG A 153 -43.58 -2.08 8.73
N LEU A 154 -42.39 -2.64 8.86
CA LEU A 154 -41.31 -2.10 9.66
C LEU A 154 -40.12 -1.71 8.77
N VAL A 155 -39.61 -0.50 8.97
CA VAL A 155 -38.39 0.00 8.33
C VAL A 155 -37.30 0.12 9.38
N ILE A 156 -36.16 -0.51 9.13
CA ILE A 156 -34.97 -0.40 9.98
C ILE A 156 -33.97 0.52 9.30
N LEU A 157 -33.78 1.70 9.87
CA LEU A 157 -32.80 2.68 9.42
C LEU A 157 -31.51 2.46 10.20
N VAL A 158 -30.47 1.97 9.53
CA VAL A 158 -29.17 1.66 10.13
C VAL A 158 -28.18 2.72 9.66
N ASP A 159 -27.59 3.50 10.57
CA ASP A 159 -26.58 4.51 10.23
C ASP A 159 -25.17 4.07 10.64
N GLU A 160 -24.17 4.54 9.91
CA GLU A 160 -22.74 4.26 10.13
C GLU A 160 -22.41 2.76 10.16
N VAL A 161 -22.88 2.04 9.14
CA VAL A 161 -22.68 0.59 8.96
C VAL A 161 -21.20 0.17 8.90
N GLU A 162 -20.28 1.11 8.66
CA GLU A 162 -18.84 0.92 8.81
C GLU A 162 -18.47 0.26 10.14
N VAL A 163 -19.18 0.61 11.22
CA VAL A 163 -18.93 0.03 12.55
C VAL A 163 -19.17 -1.48 12.54
N LEU A 164 -20.20 -1.96 11.83
CA LEU A 164 -20.43 -3.40 11.67
C LEU A 164 -19.41 -4.06 10.76
N LEU A 165 -18.90 -3.36 9.74
CA LEU A 165 -17.87 -3.88 8.84
C LEU A 165 -16.54 -4.10 9.56
N GLU A 166 -16.25 -3.30 10.58
CA GLU A 166 -15.04 -3.41 11.42
C GLU A 166 -15.11 -4.58 12.43
N LEU A 167 -16.28 -5.15 12.68
CA LEU A 167 -16.42 -6.30 13.58
C LEU A 167 -15.82 -7.57 12.98
N ALA A 168 -15.19 -8.40 13.83
CA ALA A 168 -14.64 -9.70 13.42
C ALA A 168 -15.70 -10.63 12.77
N GLU A 169 -16.96 -10.50 13.21
CA GLU A 169 -18.10 -11.31 12.77
C GLU A 169 -18.96 -10.63 11.68
N SER A 170 -18.47 -9.53 11.08
CA SER A 170 -19.22 -8.73 10.10
C SER A 170 -19.90 -9.58 9.02
N LYS A 171 -19.19 -10.54 8.43
CA LYS A 171 -19.73 -11.46 7.41
C LYS A 171 -20.92 -12.28 7.91
N GLN A 172 -20.88 -12.74 9.16
CA GLN A 172 -21.99 -13.51 9.75
C GLN A 172 -23.20 -12.61 10.01
N ILE A 173 -22.97 -11.39 10.51
CA ILE A 173 -24.02 -10.38 10.72
C ILE A 173 -24.72 -10.07 9.38
N PHE A 174 -23.96 -9.79 8.31
CA PHE A 174 -24.56 -9.51 6.99
C PHE A 174 -25.26 -10.72 6.36
N ARG A 175 -24.79 -11.95 6.60
CA ARG A 175 -25.54 -13.16 6.22
C ARG A 175 -26.87 -13.26 6.94
N ASN A 176 -26.90 -12.93 8.23
CA ASN A 176 -28.12 -12.92 9.01
C ASN A 176 -29.07 -11.81 8.53
N ILE A 177 -28.57 -10.59 8.31
CA ILE A 177 -29.38 -9.49 7.74
C ILE A 177 -29.95 -9.88 6.38
N ARG A 178 -29.14 -10.49 5.51
CA ARG A 178 -29.62 -11.03 4.23
C ARG A 178 -30.75 -12.04 4.42
N SER A 179 -30.60 -12.97 5.37
CA SER A 179 -31.64 -13.95 5.70
C SER A 179 -32.94 -13.24 6.11
N VAL A 180 -32.86 -12.20 6.95
CA VAL A 180 -34.03 -11.38 7.34
C VAL A 180 -34.66 -10.70 6.13
N ILE A 181 -33.87 -10.05 5.27
CA ILE A 181 -34.39 -9.38 4.07
C ILE A 181 -35.16 -10.37 3.17
N GLN A 182 -34.70 -11.62 3.11
CA GLN A 182 -35.31 -12.65 2.25
C GLN A 182 -36.54 -13.32 2.89
N SER A 183 -36.56 -13.49 4.22
CA SER A 183 -37.61 -14.25 4.92
C SER A 183 -38.71 -13.37 5.53
N CYS A 184 -38.42 -12.12 5.87
CA CYS A 184 -39.34 -11.23 6.58
C CYS A 184 -39.96 -10.19 5.62
N ALA A 185 -41.01 -10.60 4.90
CA ALA A 185 -41.65 -9.76 3.86
C ALA A 185 -42.25 -8.42 4.34
N ARG A 186 -42.43 -8.24 5.66
CA ARG A 186 -42.95 -6.98 6.25
C ARG A 186 -41.84 -6.08 6.81
N ILE A 187 -40.57 -6.47 6.67
CA ILE A 187 -39.42 -5.73 7.20
C ILE A 187 -38.51 -5.35 6.04
N CYS A 188 -38.15 -4.07 5.95
CA CYS A 188 -37.11 -3.60 5.03
C CYS A 188 -36.05 -2.76 5.76
N PHE A 189 -34.85 -2.71 5.19
CA PHE A 189 -33.71 -1.99 5.75
C PHE A 189 -33.35 -0.77 4.89
N VAL A 190 -32.91 0.31 5.51
CA VAL A 190 -32.14 1.37 4.87
C VAL A 190 -30.81 1.46 5.58
N ILE A 191 -29.76 0.93 4.94
CA ILE A 191 -28.43 0.79 5.53
C ILE A 191 -27.54 1.88 4.97
N ALA A 192 -27.16 2.83 5.81
CA ALA A 192 -26.37 3.99 5.46
C ALA A 192 -24.89 3.82 5.85
N GLY A 193 -24.01 4.24 4.94
CA GLY A 193 -22.57 4.25 5.15
C GLY A 193 -21.84 5.21 4.21
N ALA A 194 -20.55 5.35 4.45
CA ALA A 194 -19.56 6.04 3.63
C ALA A 194 -18.84 5.05 2.66
N ASP A 195 -17.53 5.20 2.51
CA ASP A 195 -16.77 4.63 1.40
C ASP A 195 -16.57 3.11 1.53
N TYR A 196 -16.37 2.60 2.74
CA TYR A 196 -16.24 1.16 2.98
C TYR A 196 -17.54 0.43 2.66
N TRP A 197 -18.68 1.03 3.03
CA TRP A 197 -19.98 0.49 2.65
C TRP A 197 -20.17 0.45 1.14
N HIS A 198 -19.77 1.50 0.42
CA HIS A 198 -19.80 1.52 -1.04
C HIS A 198 -18.96 0.40 -1.68
N LYS A 199 -17.80 0.06 -1.09
CA LYS A 199 -17.00 -1.08 -1.54
C LYS A 199 -17.68 -2.41 -1.29
N GLU A 200 -18.27 -2.58 -0.10
CA GLU A 200 -18.98 -3.81 0.26
C GLU A 200 -20.15 -4.08 -0.70
N ILE A 201 -20.91 -3.06 -1.09
CA ILE A 201 -22.03 -3.22 -2.04
C ILE A 201 -21.59 -3.38 -3.50
N LYS A 202 -20.34 -3.02 -3.85
CA LYS A 202 -19.75 -3.30 -5.17
C LYS A 202 -19.14 -4.72 -5.22
N ASP A 203 -18.76 -5.29 -4.08
CA ASP A 203 -18.14 -6.61 -4.02
C ASP A 203 -19.18 -7.72 -4.27
N LYS A 204 -19.07 -8.38 -5.42
CA LYS A 204 -19.93 -9.51 -5.81
C LYS A 204 -19.94 -10.67 -4.81
N THR A 205 -18.94 -10.75 -3.94
CA THR A 205 -18.84 -11.79 -2.90
C THR A 205 -19.51 -11.40 -1.58
N SER A 206 -19.91 -10.13 -1.42
CA SER A 206 -20.59 -9.66 -0.22
C SER A 206 -21.93 -10.37 -0.02
N PRO A 207 -22.27 -10.81 1.22
CA PRO A 207 -23.54 -11.47 1.51
C PRO A 207 -24.78 -10.66 1.13
N ILE A 208 -24.67 -9.32 1.17
CA ILE A 208 -25.81 -8.41 0.98
C ILE A 208 -26.00 -7.98 -0.49
N VAL A 209 -24.98 -8.19 -1.34
CA VAL A 209 -25.05 -7.83 -2.75
C VAL A 209 -26.16 -8.60 -3.46
N ASN A 210 -26.94 -7.88 -4.27
CA ASN A 210 -28.20 -8.29 -4.91
C ASN A 210 -29.46 -8.36 -4.02
N ASN A 211 -29.36 -8.10 -2.71
CA ASN A 211 -30.54 -8.07 -1.81
C ASN A 211 -30.96 -6.65 -1.42
N VAL A 212 -30.22 -5.64 -1.89
CA VAL A 212 -30.45 -4.23 -1.60
C VAL A 212 -30.44 -3.41 -2.88
N GLN A 213 -31.34 -2.44 -2.95
CA GLN A 213 -31.34 -1.38 -3.95
C GLN A 213 -30.25 -0.37 -3.59
N THR A 214 -29.31 -0.13 -4.49
CA THR A 214 -28.28 0.88 -4.28
C THR A 214 -28.89 2.28 -4.42
N PHE A 215 -28.58 3.16 -3.47
CA PHE A 215 -28.99 4.56 -3.48
C PHE A 215 -27.78 5.44 -3.18
N TYR A 216 -27.29 6.13 -4.20
CA TYR A 216 -26.20 7.08 -4.06
C TYR A 216 -26.73 8.49 -3.75
N LEU A 217 -26.36 9.01 -2.58
CA LEU A 217 -26.73 10.35 -2.13
C LEU A 217 -25.69 11.37 -2.60
N LYS A 218 -26.05 12.13 -3.64
CA LYS A 218 -25.24 13.22 -4.23
C LYS A 218 -25.30 14.49 -3.39
N ALA A 219 -24.57 15.53 -3.77
CA ALA A 219 -24.81 16.89 -3.28
C ALA A 219 -26.28 17.30 -3.46
N ALA A 220 -26.78 18.13 -2.54
CA ALA A 220 -28.17 18.57 -2.55
C ALA A 220 -28.45 19.45 -3.78
N ALA A 221 -29.73 19.55 -4.17
CA ALA A 221 -30.11 20.41 -5.28
C ALA A 221 -29.69 21.87 -5.00
N ARG A 222 -29.06 22.50 -6.00
CA ARG A 222 -28.51 23.85 -5.85
C ARG A 222 -29.57 24.88 -5.49
N PHE A 223 -30.70 24.91 -6.19
CA PHE A 223 -31.71 25.96 -6.01
C PHE A 223 -32.24 26.06 -4.57
N PRO A 224 -32.69 24.95 -3.92
CA PRO A 224 -33.11 25.01 -2.52
C PRO A 224 -32.00 25.46 -1.58
N ILE A 225 -30.77 24.94 -1.74
CA ILE A 225 -29.62 25.34 -0.92
C ILE A 225 -29.33 26.84 -1.08
N GLU A 226 -29.23 27.30 -2.32
CA GLU A 226 -28.96 28.69 -2.67
C GLU A 226 -29.99 29.64 -2.05
N ASN A 227 -31.28 29.32 -2.19
CA ASN A 227 -32.34 30.23 -1.78
C ASN A 227 -32.70 30.12 -0.31
N TYR A 228 -32.94 28.90 0.18
CA TYR A 228 -33.50 28.68 1.51
C TYR A 228 -32.44 28.55 2.60
N LEU A 229 -31.27 27.96 2.28
CA LEU A 229 -30.21 27.75 3.27
C LEU A 229 -29.19 28.89 3.30
N ILE A 230 -28.95 29.57 2.18
CA ILE A 230 -27.95 30.66 2.09
C ILE A 230 -28.62 32.03 2.04
N LYS A 231 -29.34 32.35 0.96
CA LYS A 231 -29.84 33.73 0.71
C LYS A 231 -30.80 34.18 1.80
N GLN A 232 -31.90 33.46 2.02
CA GLN A 232 -32.94 33.88 2.96
C GLN A 232 -32.43 34.09 4.40
N PRO A 233 -31.63 33.19 4.99
CA PRO A 233 -31.14 33.44 6.33
C PRO A 233 -30.13 34.60 6.35
N LEU A 234 -29.15 34.62 5.45
CA LEU A 234 -28.06 35.60 5.48
C LEU A 234 -28.47 37.02 5.11
N ASP A 235 -29.54 37.20 4.31
CA ASP A 235 -30.05 38.52 3.93
C ASP A 235 -30.41 39.38 5.15
N ASN A 236 -30.80 38.73 6.26
CA ASN A 236 -31.12 39.41 7.51
C ASN A 236 -29.89 39.78 8.35
N TYR A 237 -28.72 39.20 8.07
CA TYR A 237 -27.50 39.37 8.87
C TYR A 237 -26.46 40.26 8.19
N ILE A 238 -26.41 40.28 6.86
CA ILE A 238 -25.29 40.86 6.14
C ILE A 238 -25.66 42.22 5.54
N TYR A 239 -24.87 43.24 5.87
CA TYR A 239 -25.03 44.59 5.32
C TYR A 239 -23.78 45.00 4.51
N GLY A 240 -24.01 45.63 3.35
CA GLY A 240 -22.97 46.26 2.54
C GLY A 240 -22.09 45.34 1.69
N ILE A 241 -22.39 44.04 1.63
CA ILE A 241 -21.88 43.13 0.58
C ILE A 241 -23.08 42.54 -0.16
N ASP A 242 -22.97 42.46 -1.49
CA ASP A 242 -23.97 41.78 -2.32
C ASP A 242 -24.09 40.30 -1.92
N ILE A 243 -25.30 39.90 -1.51
CA ILE A 243 -25.61 38.54 -1.10
C ILE A 243 -25.29 37.52 -2.19
N ASN A 244 -25.48 37.87 -3.48
CA ASN A 244 -25.20 36.95 -4.58
C ASN A 244 -23.70 36.62 -4.68
N THR A 245 -22.84 37.59 -4.40
CA THR A 245 -21.39 37.38 -4.34
C THR A 245 -21.02 36.40 -3.23
N ILE A 246 -21.56 36.58 -2.03
CA ILE A 246 -21.35 35.67 -0.89
C ILE A 246 -21.88 34.27 -1.22
N THR A 247 -23.11 34.19 -1.73
CA THR A 247 -23.75 32.94 -2.12
C THR A 247 -22.92 32.19 -3.16
N ARG A 248 -22.43 32.86 -4.21
CA ARG A 248 -21.56 32.22 -5.22
C ARG A 248 -20.30 31.65 -4.59
N THR A 249 -19.64 32.40 -3.72
CA THR A 249 -18.44 31.93 -3.01
C THR A 249 -18.75 30.71 -2.13
N ILE A 250 -19.84 30.73 -1.36
CA ILE A 250 -20.24 29.60 -0.52
C ILE A 250 -20.52 28.36 -1.38
N LEU A 251 -21.23 28.50 -2.49
CA LEU A 251 -21.55 27.39 -3.39
C LEU A 251 -20.29 26.81 -4.06
N GLU A 252 -19.34 27.66 -4.47
CA GLU A 252 -18.05 27.24 -5.05
C GLU A 252 -17.20 26.48 -4.02
N TRP A 253 -17.20 26.94 -2.77
CA TRP A 253 -16.44 26.30 -1.69
C TRP A 253 -16.99 24.94 -1.31
N THR A 254 -18.31 24.84 -1.25
CA THR A 254 -19.00 23.71 -0.61
C THR A 254 -19.64 22.74 -1.60
N GLU A 255 -19.77 23.11 -2.87
CA GLU A 255 -20.45 22.31 -3.91
C GLU A 255 -21.83 21.83 -3.46
N CYS A 256 -22.59 22.70 -2.78
CA CYS A 256 -23.92 22.42 -2.25
C CYS A 256 -23.99 21.29 -1.21
N LYS A 257 -22.87 20.90 -0.60
CA LYS A 257 -22.84 19.90 0.49
C LYS A 257 -23.40 20.55 1.77
N PRO A 258 -24.58 20.13 2.28
CA PRO A 258 -25.34 20.92 3.24
C PRO A 258 -24.59 21.26 4.53
N TRP A 259 -23.78 20.33 5.05
CA TRP A 259 -23.03 20.56 6.29
C TRP A 259 -21.92 21.60 6.11
N TYR A 260 -21.17 21.55 5.00
CA TYR A 260 -20.17 22.57 4.69
C TYR A 260 -20.82 23.94 4.42
N VAL A 261 -21.98 23.97 3.75
CA VAL A 261 -22.77 25.21 3.58
C VAL A 261 -23.08 25.83 4.94
N GLN A 262 -23.61 25.03 5.87
CA GLN A 262 -23.94 25.51 7.22
C GLN A 262 -22.70 25.98 7.98
N ALA A 263 -21.58 25.25 7.92
CA ALA A 263 -20.33 25.66 8.56
C ALA A 263 -19.82 27.01 8.03
N VAL A 264 -19.85 27.20 6.71
CA VAL A 264 -19.45 28.49 6.11
C VAL A 264 -20.41 29.60 6.47
N CYS A 265 -21.73 29.37 6.40
CA CYS A 265 -22.72 30.39 6.75
C CYS A 265 -22.64 30.77 8.23
N GLN A 266 -22.42 29.80 9.13
CA GLN A 266 -22.19 30.06 10.54
C GLN A 266 -20.98 30.98 10.75
N ALA A 267 -19.84 30.65 10.15
CA ALA A 267 -18.63 31.47 10.25
C ALA A 267 -18.82 32.88 9.68
N VAL A 268 -19.58 33.03 8.58
CA VAL A 268 -19.95 34.33 8.01
C VAL A 268 -20.76 35.17 9.01
N VAL A 269 -21.78 34.57 9.65
CA VAL A 269 -22.62 35.25 10.64
C VAL A 269 -21.81 35.67 11.87
N GLU A 270 -20.96 34.78 12.40
CA GLU A 270 -20.11 35.07 13.56
C GLU A 270 -19.14 36.22 13.28
N ILE A 271 -18.45 36.21 12.14
CA ILE A 271 -17.50 37.27 11.78
C ILE A 271 -18.21 38.61 11.57
N ASN A 272 -19.40 38.59 10.97
CA ASN A 272 -20.20 39.79 10.81
C ASN A 272 -20.66 40.35 12.17
N ALA A 273 -21.03 39.48 13.11
CA ALA A 273 -21.39 39.88 14.48
C ALA A 273 -20.19 40.46 15.25
N GLU A 274 -18.99 39.89 15.09
CA GLU A 274 -17.76 40.37 15.74
C GLU A 274 -17.29 41.73 15.20
N CYS A 275 -17.38 41.94 13.88
CA CYS A 275 -16.83 43.12 13.21
C CYS A 275 -17.88 44.23 12.96
N GLY A 276 -19.16 43.96 13.22
CA GLY A 276 -20.31 44.80 12.85
C GLY A 276 -20.63 44.79 11.35
N GLN A 277 -19.64 44.53 10.49
CA GLN A 277 -19.79 44.39 9.05
C GLN A 277 -18.70 43.47 8.47
N LEU A 278 -19.08 42.62 7.51
CA LEU A 278 -18.11 41.86 6.70
C LEU A 278 -17.20 42.81 5.89
N GLN A 279 -15.90 42.74 6.15
CA GLN A 279 -14.91 43.58 5.47
C GLN A 279 -14.48 42.99 4.11
N LYS A 280 -13.83 43.81 3.27
CA LYS A 280 -13.15 43.31 2.06
C LYS A 280 -12.09 42.28 2.47
N GLY A 281 -12.08 41.13 1.78
CA GLY A 281 -11.17 40.02 2.11
C GLY A 281 -11.68 39.09 3.21
N TRP A 282 -12.95 39.20 3.62
CA TRP A 282 -13.59 38.28 4.58
C TRP A 282 -13.38 36.81 4.24
N GLN A 283 -13.21 36.48 2.95
CA GLN A 283 -13.05 35.12 2.46
C GLN A 283 -11.92 34.38 3.17
N ALA A 284 -10.76 35.02 3.34
CA ALA A 284 -9.61 34.38 3.98
C ALA A 284 -9.87 34.08 5.47
N VAL A 285 -10.60 34.97 6.15
CA VAL A 285 -10.93 34.85 7.57
C VAL A 285 -11.97 33.75 7.79
N VAL A 286 -13.05 33.74 7.00
CA VAL A 286 -14.08 32.69 7.03
C VAL A 286 -13.46 31.35 6.68
N MET A 287 -12.67 31.27 5.60
CA MET A 287 -12.00 30.04 5.16
C MET A 287 -11.19 29.45 6.31
N LYS A 288 -10.32 30.25 6.94
CA LYS A 288 -9.51 29.78 8.07
C LYS A 288 -10.38 29.29 9.24
N ARG A 289 -11.42 30.04 9.61
CA ARG A 289 -12.32 29.64 10.71
C ARG A 289 -13.05 28.33 10.41
N VAL A 290 -13.51 28.15 9.17
CA VAL A 290 -14.14 26.91 8.73
C VAL A 290 -13.14 25.76 8.76
N GLU A 291 -11.96 25.93 8.18
CA GLU A 291 -10.86 24.94 8.22
C GLU A 291 -10.55 24.49 9.65
N ASP A 292 -10.41 25.43 10.59
CA ASP A 292 -10.17 25.14 12.01
C ASP A 292 -11.34 24.35 12.64
N SER A 293 -12.59 24.74 12.34
CA SER A 293 -13.78 24.06 12.89
C SER A 293 -14.04 22.67 12.31
N VAL A 294 -13.58 22.39 11.09
CA VAL A 294 -13.87 21.16 10.35
C VAL A 294 -12.64 20.29 10.11
N GLU A 295 -11.49 20.64 10.70
CA GLU A 295 -10.18 20.01 10.47
C GLU A 295 -10.24 18.49 10.52
N SER A 296 -10.84 17.92 11.56
CA SER A 296 -10.97 16.46 11.73
C SER A 296 -11.75 15.78 10.60
N THR A 297 -12.73 16.47 10.01
CA THR A 297 -13.51 15.95 8.88
C THR A 297 -12.70 16.05 7.59
N LEU A 298 -11.99 17.16 7.37
CA LEU A 298 -11.12 17.33 6.22
C LEU A 298 -9.94 16.34 6.26
N ASP A 299 -9.36 16.08 7.43
CA ASP A 299 -8.34 15.06 7.59
C ASP A 299 -8.85 13.66 7.22
N ARG A 300 -10.04 13.29 7.70
CA ARG A 300 -10.68 12.02 7.33
C ARG A 300 -10.92 11.88 5.83
N PHE A 301 -11.35 12.96 5.15
CA PHE A 301 -11.58 12.97 3.70
C PHE A 301 -10.34 12.50 2.93
N TYR A 302 -9.13 12.91 3.37
CA TYR A 302 -7.88 12.55 2.72
C TYR A 302 -7.28 11.23 3.24
N PHE A 303 -7.32 10.91 4.54
CA PHE A 303 -6.52 9.82 5.12
C PHE A 303 -7.30 8.62 5.64
N HIS A 304 -8.50 8.81 6.16
CA HIS A 304 -9.21 7.75 6.88
C HIS A 304 -10.33 7.13 6.07
N ASP A 305 -11.02 7.92 5.26
CA ASP A 305 -12.14 7.43 4.45
C ASP A 305 -11.64 6.71 3.18
N ASN A 306 -10.37 6.87 2.82
CA ASN A 306 -9.80 6.23 1.64
C ASN A 306 -9.10 4.91 2.00
N PRO A 307 -9.68 3.77 1.61
CA PRO A 307 -9.19 2.44 1.97
C PRO A 307 -7.84 2.06 1.35
N ASP A 308 -7.36 2.76 0.31
CA ASP A 308 -6.08 2.43 -0.32
C ASP A 308 -5.15 3.65 -0.48
N ASN A 309 -3.86 3.39 -0.31
CA ASN A 309 -2.79 4.37 -0.38
C ASN A 309 -2.73 5.09 -1.75
N ILE A 310 -3.16 4.45 -2.84
CA ILE A 310 -3.14 5.08 -4.17
C ILE A 310 -4.22 6.15 -4.26
N SER A 311 -5.45 5.85 -3.83
CA SER A 311 -6.54 6.85 -3.76
C SER A 311 -6.14 8.06 -2.91
N GLN A 312 -5.51 7.84 -1.76
CA GLN A 312 -4.99 8.91 -0.91
C GLN A 312 -3.95 9.77 -1.65
N LYS A 313 -3.00 9.13 -2.34
CA LYS A 313 -1.99 9.82 -3.16
C LYS A 313 -2.60 10.60 -4.32
N ILE A 314 -3.66 10.08 -4.96
CA ILE A 314 -4.39 10.77 -6.03
C ILE A 314 -5.04 12.04 -5.48
N LEU A 315 -5.77 11.94 -4.36
CA LEU A 315 -6.42 13.11 -3.75
C LEU A 315 -5.39 14.17 -3.33
N VAL A 316 -4.31 13.77 -2.64
CA VAL A 316 -3.24 14.71 -2.27
C VAL A 316 -2.60 15.33 -3.52
N LEU A 317 -2.38 14.55 -4.59
CA LEU A 317 -1.82 15.08 -5.82
C LEU A 317 -2.77 16.08 -6.49
N LEU A 318 -4.07 15.77 -6.57
CA LEU A 318 -5.07 16.65 -7.17
C LEU A 318 -5.32 17.91 -6.34
N ALA A 319 -5.19 17.84 -5.02
CA ALA A 319 -5.22 19.03 -4.17
C ALA A 319 -4.11 20.00 -4.59
N ASN A 320 -2.86 19.52 -4.67
CA ASN A 320 -1.70 20.35 -4.99
C ASN A 320 -1.60 20.74 -6.48
N LYS A 321 -2.14 19.91 -7.36
CA LYS A 321 -2.11 20.09 -8.82
C LYS A 321 -3.47 19.74 -9.40
N PRO A 322 -4.47 20.63 -9.28
CA PRO A 322 -5.78 20.39 -9.85
C PRO A 322 -5.74 20.43 -11.37
N GLY A 323 -6.64 19.68 -12.03
CA GLY A 323 -6.78 19.68 -13.47
C GLY A 323 -5.80 18.76 -14.20
N LEU A 324 -5.41 17.63 -13.58
CA LEU A 324 -4.56 16.61 -14.21
C LEU A 324 -5.39 15.57 -14.95
N THR A 325 -4.82 15.03 -16.03
CA THR A 325 -5.34 13.86 -16.75
C THR A 325 -4.88 12.55 -16.09
N ILE A 326 -5.55 11.43 -16.39
CA ILE A 326 -5.16 10.09 -15.90
C ILE A 326 -3.71 9.75 -16.24
N LYS A 327 -3.26 10.08 -17.46
CA LYS A 327 -1.88 9.85 -17.93
C LYS A 327 -0.86 10.63 -17.12
N GLU A 328 -1.16 11.88 -16.78
CA GLU A 328 -0.29 12.71 -15.95
C GLU A 328 -0.21 12.20 -14.51
N ILE A 329 -1.35 11.79 -13.94
CA ILE A 329 -1.43 11.21 -12.59
C ILE A 329 -0.65 9.89 -12.54
N SER A 330 -0.83 9.01 -13.53
CA SER A 330 -0.08 7.76 -13.69
C SER A 330 1.43 7.99 -13.74
N ARG A 331 1.88 8.96 -14.55
CA ARG A 331 3.29 9.33 -14.63
C ARG A 331 3.85 9.88 -13.31
N LEU A 332 3.08 10.71 -12.60
CA LEU A 332 3.52 11.34 -11.34
C LEU A 332 3.54 10.36 -10.16
N LEU A 333 2.68 9.35 -10.17
CA LEU A 333 2.60 8.33 -9.12
C LEU A 333 3.34 7.03 -9.47
N SER A 334 3.96 6.94 -10.64
CA SER A 334 4.64 5.73 -11.15
C SER A 334 3.76 4.47 -11.08
N CYS A 335 2.47 4.63 -11.40
CA CYS A 335 1.46 3.56 -11.40
C CYS A 335 0.91 3.36 -12.81
N SER A 336 0.38 2.19 -13.14
CA SER A 336 -0.23 1.98 -14.46
C SER A 336 -1.49 2.83 -14.65
N GLU A 337 -1.74 3.29 -15.87
CA GLU A 337 -2.93 4.11 -16.19
C GLU A 337 -4.24 3.39 -15.82
N LYS A 338 -4.29 2.07 -15.98
CA LYS A 338 -5.44 1.25 -15.59
C LYS A 338 -5.76 1.36 -14.09
N ILE A 339 -4.76 1.20 -13.23
CA ILE A 339 -4.96 1.29 -11.77
C ILE A 339 -5.43 2.70 -11.39
N ILE A 340 -4.86 3.73 -12.01
CA ILE A 340 -5.28 5.12 -11.77
C ILE A 340 -6.72 5.35 -12.25
N TRP A 341 -7.08 4.84 -13.42
CA TRP A 341 -8.44 4.94 -13.95
C TRP A 341 -9.45 4.27 -13.01
N ASP A 342 -9.19 3.03 -12.56
CA ASP A 342 -10.05 2.31 -11.62
C ASP A 342 -10.25 3.10 -10.32
N ARG A 343 -9.19 3.72 -9.78
CA ARG A 343 -9.27 4.53 -8.55
C ARG A 343 -9.95 5.87 -8.74
N ILE A 344 -9.74 6.53 -9.88
CA ILE A 344 -10.43 7.78 -10.20
C ILE A 344 -11.92 7.53 -10.42
N ASP A 345 -12.31 6.43 -11.07
CA ASP A 345 -13.71 6.04 -11.24
C ASP A 345 -14.38 5.82 -9.87
N ASP A 346 -13.71 5.12 -8.95
CA ASP A 346 -14.19 4.98 -7.57
C ASP A 346 -14.33 6.35 -6.87
N LEU A 347 -13.32 7.23 -6.94
CA LEU A 347 -13.37 8.56 -6.31
C LEU A 347 -14.43 9.48 -6.95
N GLU A 348 -14.66 9.37 -8.25
CA GLU A 348 -15.70 10.10 -8.99
C GLU A 348 -17.09 9.61 -8.59
N SER A 349 -17.26 8.29 -8.46
CA SER A 349 -18.51 7.69 -7.96
C SER A 349 -18.84 8.06 -6.52
N LEU A 350 -17.83 8.49 -5.74
CA LEU A 350 -17.98 8.99 -4.37
C LEU A 350 -18.10 10.53 -4.29
N ASP A 351 -18.08 11.25 -5.42
CA ASP A 351 -18.10 12.73 -5.48
C ASP A 351 -16.98 13.37 -4.64
N LYS A 352 -15.82 12.70 -4.61
CA LYS A 352 -14.56 13.24 -4.08
C LYS A 352 -13.77 13.97 -5.17
N VAL A 353 -13.85 13.47 -6.41
CA VAL A 353 -13.27 14.11 -7.58
C VAL A 353 -14.33 14.32 -8.65
N ARG A 354 -14.17 15.39 -9.44
CA ARG A 354 -15.01 15.69 -10.60
C ARG A 354 -14.16 15.75 -11.85
N LYS A 355 -14.73 15.29 -12.95
CA LYS A 355 -14.16 15.38 -14.29
C LYS A 355 -14.61 16.67 -14.99
N GLU A 356 -13.65 17.46 -15.45
CA GLU A 356 -13.82 18.65 -16.28
C GLU A 356 -13.13 18.40 -17.64
N GLY A 357 -13.90 17.93 -18.63
CA GLY A 357 -13.35 17.47 -19.89
C GLY A 357 -12.50 16.21 -19.71
N SER A 358 -11.19 16.29 -19.92
CA SER A 358 -10.25 15.17 -19.68
C SER A 358 -9.49 15.29 -18.35
N LYS A 359 -9.75 16.33 -17.59
CA LYS A 359 -9.00 16.72 -16.39
C LYS A 359 -9.83 16.45 -15.14
N TYR A 360 -9.16 16.19 -14.02
CA TYR A 360 -9.78 15.88 -12.74
C TYR A 360 -9.42 16.90 -11.68
N ARG A 361 -10.37 17.21 -10.80
CA ARG A 361 -10.24 18.13 -9.65
C ARG A 361 -10.95 17.59 -8.42
N ILE A 362 -10.62 18.10 -7.25
CA ILE A 362 -11.34 17.77 -6.02
C ILE A 362 -12.68 18.50 -6.02
N VAL A 363 -13.73 17.85 -5.51
CA VAL A 363 -15.05 18.48 -5.38
C VAL A 363 -15.05 19.46 -4.21
N GLY A 364 -15.20 20.75 -4.52
CA GLY A 364 -15.29 21.83 -3.55
C GLY A 364 -13.96 22.50 -3.28
N SER A 365 -13.86 23.80 -3.54
CA SER A 365 -12.59 24.52 -3.40
C SER A 365 -12.13 24.64 -1.94
N LEU A 366 -13.03 24.54 -0.95
CA LEU A 366 -12.68 24.47 0.47
C LEU A 366 -11.80 23.25 0.76
N ILE A 367 -12.25 22.07 0.30
CA ILE A 367 -11.54 20.80 0.53
C ILE A 367 -10.22 20.78 -0.24
N GLU A 368 -10.22 21.31 -1.47
CA GLU A 368 -9.02 21.43 -2.30
C GLU A 368 -7.96 22.35 -1.67
N GLN A 369 -8.35 23.55 -1.23
CA GLN A 369 -7.44 24.53 -0.61
C GLN A 369 -6.86 24.05 0.73
N TRP A 370 -7.66 23.39 1.57
CA TRP A 370 -7.14 22.78 2.79
C TRP A 370 -6.10 21.70 2.49
N GLY A 371 -6.37 20.85 1.48
CA GLY A 371 -5.43 19.82 1.04
C GLY A 371 -4.09 20.39 0.55
N GLN A 372 -4.11 21.53 -0.16
CA GLN A 372 -2.91 22.26 -0.58
C GLN A 372 -2.07 22.69 0.62
N LYS A 373 -2.68 23.44 1.56
CA LYS A 373 -1.99 23.99 2.74
C LYS A 373 -1.35 22.91 3.61
N THR A 374 -2.06 21.83 3.88
CA THR A 374 -1.63 20.84 4.87
C THR A 374 -0.59 19.86 4.30
N LYS A 375 -0.49 19.70 2.98
CA LYS A 375 0.22 18.54 2.38
C LYS A 375 1.36 18.86 1.43
N ASP A 376 1.60 20.13 1.09
CA ASP A 376 2.89 20.57 0.51
C ASP A 376 4.10 20.08 1.35
N THR A 377 3.91 19.87 2.65
CA THR A 377 4.93 19.36 3.57
C THR A 377 5.23 17.85 3.45
N ILE A 378 4.26 17.03 3.05
CA ILE A 378 4.37 15.55 3.09
C ILE A 378 4.82 14.99 1.74
N PHE A 379 4.25 15.47 0.62
CA PHE A 379 4.52 14.90 -0.70
C PHE A 379 5.93 15.23 -1.20
N VAL A 380 6.43 16.44 -0.91
CA VAL A 380 7.79 16.87 -1.30
C VAL A 380 8.87 16.10 -0.54
N LYS A 381 8.60 15.72 0.72
CA LYS A 381 9.59 15.03 1.57
C LYS A 381 9.82 13.58 1.13
N ASN A 382 8.77 12.86 0.72
CA ASN A 382 8.89 11.44 0.39
C ASN A 382 9.56 11.16 -0.96
N ASN A 383 9.31 11.96 -2.00
CA ASN A 383 9.87 11.68 -3.33
C ASN A 383 11.38 11.94 -3.41
N ARG A 384 11.89 12.98 -2.72
CA ARG A 384 13.33 13.25 -2.66
C ARG A 384 14.09 12.15 -1.90
N PHE A 385 13.53 11.66 -0.81
CA PHE A 385 14.14 10.56 -0.03
C PHE A 385 14.12 9.24 -0.79
N GLN A 386 13.06 8.93 -1.54
CA GLN A 386 13.01 7.70 -2.33
C GLN A 386 14.03 7.69 -3.46
N LEU A 387 14.16 8.79 -4.21
CA LEU A 387 15.18 8.92 -5.26
C LEU A 387 16.60 8.83 -4.69
N LEU A 388 16.86 9.49 -3.56
CA LEU A 388 18.15 9.39 -2.88
C LEU A 388 18.43 7.96 -2.40
N THR A 389 17.43 7.26 -1.88
CA THR A 389 17.56 5.87 -1.41
C THR A 389 17.84 4.93 -2.57
N ILE A 390 17.17 5.11 -3.72
CA ILE A 390 17.41 4.33 -4.93
C ILE A 390 18.83 4.59 -5.43
N PHE A 391 19.21 5.86 -5.58
CA PHE A 391 20.56 6.24 -6.01
C PHE A 391 21.64 5.65 -5.10
N LEU A 392 21.49 5.80 -3.78
CA LEU A 392 22.44 5.26 -2.80
C LEU A 392 22.56 3.73 -2.92
N LYS A 393 21.44 3.01 -3.05
CA LYS A 393 21.43 1.54 -3.23
C LYS A 393 22.13 1.12 -4.52
N THR A 394 21.89 1.82 -5.63
CA THR A 394 22.50 1.51 -6.92
C THR A 394 24.01 1.80 -6.90
N THR A 395 24.43 2.95 -6.38
CA THR A 395 25.86 3.29 -6.24
C THR A 395 26.58 2.28 -5.37
N LEU A 396 25.99 1.91 -4.23
CA LEU A 396 26.56 0.92 -3.32
C LEU A 396 26.70 -0.45 -4.00
N ALA A 397 25.69 -0.89 -4.75
CA ALA A 397 25.74 -2.14 -5.51
C ALA A 397 26.85 -2.16 -6.58
N ILE A 398 27.05 -1.03 -7.30
CA ILE A 398 28.14 -0.90 -8.29
C ILE A 398 29.51 -0.98 -7.62
N VAL A 399 29.71 -0.24 -6.51
CA VAL A 399 30.97 -0.27 -5.75
C VAL A 399 31.28 -1.70 -5.29
N PHE A 400 30.28 -2.47 -4.87
CA PHE A 400 30.48 -3.86 -4.46
C PHE A 400 30.79 -4.80 -5.61
N LEU A 401 30.14 -4.66 -6.77
CA LEU A 401 30.49 -5.47 -7.95
C LEU A 401 31.95 -5.23 -8.37
N LEU A 402 32.42 -3.98 -8.29
CA LEU A 402 33.82 -3.65 -8.55
C LEU A 402 34.75 -4.28 -7.51
N LEU A 403 34.42 -4.17 -6.22
CA LEU A 403 35.21 -4.76 -5.13
C LEU A 403 35.31 -6.29 -5.25
N ALA A 404 34.19 -6.94 -5.59
CA ALA A 404 34.14 -8.39 -5.83
C ALA A 404 34.99 -8.79 -7.04
N GLY A 405 34.92 -8.04 -8.14
CA GLY A 405 35.77 -8.26 -9.32
C GLY A 405 37.27 -8.13 -9.02
N VAL A 406 37.66 -7.10 -8.28
CA VAL A 406 39.05 -6.89 -7.83
C VAL A 406 39.51 -8.05 -6.93
N THR A 407 38.67 -8.45 -5.98
CA THR A 407 38.97 -9.57 -5.05
C THR A 407 39.11 -10.89 -5.81
N TYR A 408 38.25 -11.16 -6.79
CA TYR A 408 38.31 -12.37 -7.61
C TYR A 408 39.59 -12.43 -8.44
N TYR A 409 39.95 -11.33 -9.10
CA TYR A 409 41.18 -11.22 -9.88
C TYR A 409 42.42 -11.39 -9.00
N TYR A 410 42.39 -10.85 -7.79
CA TYR A 410 43.46 -10.99 -6.81
C TYR A 410 43.60 -12.42 -6.28
N ALA A 411 42.48 -13.13 -6.08
CA ALA A 411 42.44 -14.52 -5.61
C ALA A 411 42.82 -15.56 -6.65
N ASN A 412 42.69 -15.23 -7.93
CA ASN A 412 43.00 -16.11 -9.05
C ASN A 412 44.06 -15.44 -9.93
N PRO A 413 45.30 -15.29 -9.44
CA PRO A 413 46.34 -14.66 -10.24
C PRO A 413 46.56 -15.46 -11.53
N PRO A 414 46.83 -14.78 -12.67
CA PRO A 414 47.04 -15.45 -13.93
C PRO A 414 48.23 -16.41 -13.85
N LEU A 415 48.18 -17.50 -14.63
CA LEU A 415 49.27 -18.46 -14.71
C LEU A 415 50.47 -17.85 -15.44
N HIS A 416 51.61 -17.76 -14.76
CA HIS A 416 52.89 -17.43 -15.34
C HIS A 416 53.53 -18.69 -15.93
N THR A 417 54.00 -18.63 -17.18
CA THR A 417 54.71 -19.73 -17.83
C THR A 417 56.19 -19.41 -17.94
N SER A 418 57.03 -20.20 -17.27
CA SER A 418 58.49 -20.09 -17.33
C SER A 418 59.03 -21.18 -18.26
N SER A 419 59.85 -20.81 -19.25
CA SER A 419 60.48 -21.75 -20.18
C SER A 419 61.95 -21.96 -19.85
N CYS A 420 62.41 -23.21 -19.96
CA CYS A 420 63.83 -23.54 -19.96
C CYS A 420 64.17 -24.55 -21.05
N LYS A 421 65.16 -24.20 -21.87
CA LYS A 421 65.67 -25.08 -22.93
C LYS A 421 66.80 -25.95 -22.39
N PHE A 422 66.81 -27.22 -22.77
CA PHE A 422 67.90 -28.16 -22.49
C PHE A 422 68.26 -28.90 -23.79
N PRO A 423 69.43 -29.57 -23.88
CA PRO A 423 69.78 -30.33 -25.07
C PRO A 423 68.66 -31.28 -25.43
N ASN A 424 68.14 -31.13 -26.64
CA ASN A 424 67.08 -31.94 -27.22
C ASN A 424 65.66 -31.77 -26.62
N GLY A 425 65.41 -30.75 -25.78
CA GLY A 425 64.06 -30.50 -25.28
C GLY A 425 63.82 -29.11 -24.68
N GLU A 426 62.55 -28.82 -24.39
CA GLU A 426 62.09 -27.61 -23.72
C GLU A 426 61.18 -27.98 -22.54
N LEU A 427 61.36 -27.28 -21.42
CA LEU A 427 60.58 -27.42 -20.20
C LEU A 427 59.76 -26.15 -19.99
N LEU A 428 58.43 -26.25 -19.99
CA LEU A 428 57.53 -25.16 -19.63
C LEU A 428 56.90 -25.43 -18.27
N ILE A 429 57.02 -24.49 -17.35
CA ILE A 429 56.47 -24.60 -16.00
C ILE A 429 55.40 -23.52 -15.85
N GLN A 430 54.15 -23.92 -15.64
CA GLN A 430 53.03 -23.03 -15.42
C GLN A 430 52.67 -23.02 -13.94
N MET A 431 52.79 -21.84 -13.32
CA MET A 431 52.44 -21.62 -11.91
C MET A 431 51.68 -20.30 -11.77
N PRO A 432 50.91 -20.10 -10.69
CA PRO A 432 50.35 -18.79 -10.36
C PRO A 432 51.42 -17.70 -10.40
N SER A 433 51.13 -16.55 -11.00
CA SER A 433 52.06 -15.41 -11.07
C SER A 433 52.40 -14.83 -9.69
N SER A 434 51.60 -15.14 -8.67
CA SER A 434 51.91 -14.84 -7.28
C SER A 434 51.39 -15.91 -6.32
N LEU A 435 52.14 -16.12 -5.24
CA LEU A 435 51.82 -17.07 -4.18
C LEU A 435 51.73 -16.39 -2.81
N GLU A 436 50.91 -16.95 -1.94
CA GLU A 436 50.85 -16.64 -0.50
C GLU A 436 51.65 -17.67 0.31
N ASP A 437 52.05 -17.30 1.53
CA ASP A 437 52.67 -18.24 2.47
C ASP A 437 51.70 -19.37 2.86
N GLY A 438 52.16 -20.62 2.73
CA GLY A 438 51.33 -21.81 3.00
C GLY A 438 50.22 -22.02 1.98
N GLU A 439 50.33 -21.44 0.78
CA GLU A 439 49.47 -21.75 -0.35
C GLU A 439 49.83 -23.12 -0.90
N VAL A 440 48.79 -23.95 -1.09
CA VAL A 440 48.90 -25.26 -1.70
C VAL A 440 48.30 -25.17 -3.08
N GLY A 441 49.01 -25.63 -4.10
CA GLY A 441 48.53 -25.57 -5.48
C GLY A 441 49.12 -26.65 -6.36
N VAL A 442 48.78 -26.59 -7.64
CA VAL A 442 49.28 -27.51 -8.66
C VAL A 442 50.06 -26.73 -9.71
N SER A 443 51.34 -27.04 -9.84
CA SER A 443 52.18 -26.58 -10.95
C SER A 443 52.01 -27.54 -12.13
N LYS A 444 51.83 -27.00 -13.34
CA LYS A 444 51.74 -27.78 -14.56
C LYS A 444 53.07 -27.68 -15.32
N THR A 445 53.76 -28.80 -15.42
CA THR A 445 55.07 -28.90 -16.06
C THR A 445 54.91 -29.64 -17.39
N LEU A 446 55.26 -28.99 -18.49
CA LEU A 446 55.24 -29.56 -19.84
C LEU A 446 56.68 -29.80 -20.29
N VAL A 447 56.97 -31.02 -20.74
CA VAL A 447 58.28 -31.39 -21.28
C VAL A 447 58.11 -31.74 -22.75
N GLN A 448 58.72 -30.97 -23.63
CA GLN A 448 58.64 -31.15 -25.07
C GLN A 448 59.98 -31.63 -25.63
N ASN A 449 59.99 -32.72 -26.38
CA ASN A 449 61.16 -33.15 -27.13
C ASN A 449 61.27 -32.32 -28.42
N THR A 450 62.31 -31.51 -28.53
CA THR A 450 62.54 -30.62 -29.69
C THR A 450 63.58 -31.20 -30.68
N SER A 451 64.11 -32.39 -30.40
CA SER A 451 65.14 -33.02 -31.23
C SER A 451 64.60 -34.02 -32.25
N LYS A 452 65.48 -34.45 -33.16
CA LYS A 452 65.21 -35.52 -34.13
C LYS A 452 65.38 -36.93 -33.56
N ASN A 453 65.76 -37.05 -32.28
CA ASN A 453 66.01 -38.34 -31.62
C ASN A 453 65.05 -38.53 -30.43
N LYS A 454 64.75 -39.79 -30.10
CA LYS A 454 63.97 -40.12 -28.90
C LYS A 454 64.78 -39.80 -27.65
N LEU A 455 64.18 -39.12 -26.68
CA LEU A 455 64.79 -38.91 -25.35
C LEU A 455 64.59 -40.16 -24.52
N SER A 456 65.68 -40.81 -24.09
CA SER A 456 65.65 -42.13 -23.46
C SER A 456 65.47 -42.11 -21.94
N SER A 457 65.73 -40.97 -21.27
CA SER A 457 65.32 -40.73 -19.88
C SER A 457 65.57 -39.27 -19.52
N VAL A 458 64.55 -38.55 -19.04
CA VAL A 458 64.68 -37.18 -18.53
C VAL A 458 64.31 -37.16 -17.05
N ASN A 459 65.27 -36.76 -16.22
CA ASN A 459 65.09 -36.57 -14.79
C ASN A 459 65.02 -35.08 -14.48
N ILE A 460 63.90 -34.64 -13.90
CA ILE A 460 63.64 -33.24 -13.56
C ILE A 460 63.51 -33.15 -12.04
N THR A 461 64.44 -32.46 -11.40
CA THR A 461 64.42 -32.24 -9.96
C THR A 461 64.12 -30.77 -9.67
N PHE A 462 63.05 -30.52 -8.92
CA PHE A 462 62.73 -29.19 -8.43
C PHE A 462 63.41 -28.98 -7.07
N THR A 463 64.07 -27.83 -6.89
CA THR A 463 64.75 -27.47 -5.66
C THR A 463 64.44 -26.01 -5.33
N SER A 464 63.73 -25.79 -4.24
CA SER A 464 63.51 -24.45 -3.70
C SER A 464 63.66 -24.47 -2.19
N LYS A 465 64.15 -23.37 -1.61
CA LYS A 465 64.15 -23.18 -0.16
C LYS A 465 62.74 -22.95 0.38
N ASN A 466 61.88 -22.36 -0.46
CA ASN A 466 60.62 -21.74 -0.04
C ASN A 466 59.40 -22.35 -0.72
N ILE A 467 59.59 -23.31 -1.64
CA ILE A 467 58.50 -24.09 -2.24
C ILE A 467 58.85 -25.56 -2.10
N ASP A 468 57.98 -26.29 -1.41
CA ASP A 468 58.04 -27.74 -1.36
C ASP A 468 57.29 -28.30 -2.57
N TYR A 469 57.97 -29.05 -3.44
CA TYR A 469 57.34 -29.68 -4.61
C TYR A 469 57.15 -31.15 -4.30
N GLU A 470 55.90 -31.57 -4.10
CA GLU A 470 55.57 -32.95 -3.78
C GLU A 470 54.92 -33.67 -4.96
N ARG A 471 55.56 -34.75 -5.40
CA ARG A 471 54.90 -35.82 -6.15
C ARG A 471 55.34 -37.15 -5.55
N ASN A 472 54.43 -37.79 -4.83
CA ASN A 472 54.71 -39.05 -4.11
C ASN A 472 55.90 -38.94 -3.14
N GLY A 473 56.05 -37.81 -2.44
CA GLY A 473 57.13 -37.58 -1.47
C GLY A 473 58.51 -37.29 -2.06
N THR A 474 58.61 -37.05 -3.38
CA THR A 474 59.88 -36.68 -4.03
C THR A 474 59.70 -35.47 -4.95
N SER A 475 60.72 -34.61 -5.03
CA SER A 475 60.78 -33.50 -5.99
C SER A 475 61.36 -33.91 -7.36
N LEU A 476 61.60 -35.22 -7.53
CA LEU A 476 62.18 -35.82 -8.72
C LEU A 476 61.08 -36.41 -9.61
N ILE A 477 61.04 -35.97 -10.86
CA ILE A 477 60.20 -36.56 -11.89
C ILE A 477 61.08 -37.31 -12.87
N LYS A 478 60.81 -38.60 -13.04
CA LYS A 478 61.43 -39.42 -14.08
C LYS A 478 60.47 -39.57 -15.25
N LEU A 479 60.95 -39.28 -16.45
CA LEU A 479 60.27 -39.56 -17.70
C LEU A 479 61.07 -40.61 -18.46
N ASP A 480 60.51 -41.83 -18.56
CA ASP A 480 61.22 -42.99 -19.09
C ASP A 480 61.51 -42.90 -20.59
N SER A 481 60.69 -42.19 -21.35
CA SER A 481 61.06 -41.75 -22.69
C SER A 481 60.13 -40.65 -23.19
N ILE A 482 60.57 -39.85 -24.15
CA ILE A 482 59.75 -38.84 -24.83
C ILE A 482 59.99 -38.98 -26.33
N ASP A 483 58.96 -39.31 -27.09
CA ASP A 483 59.05 -39.48 -28.54
C ASP A 483 59.31 -38.14 -29.25
N ILE A 484 59.73 -38.21 -30.52
CA ILE A 484 60.09 -37.03 -31.32
C ILE A 484 58.86 -36.11 -31.44
N GLY A 485 58.99 -34.86 -30.96
CA GLY A 485 57.90 -33.88 -30.97
C GLY A 485 56.83 -34.06 -29.88
N GLU A 486 56.90 -35.12 -29.08
CA GLU A 486 55.93 -35.38 -28.01
C GLU A 486 56.07 -34.33 -26.88
N THR A 487 54.92 -33.89 -26.35
CA THR A 487 54.85 -33.03 -25.15
C THR A 487 54.18 -33.79 -24.01
N LYS A 488 54.93 -34.08 -22.94
CA LYS A 488 54.39 -34.72 -21.73
C LYS A 488 53.99 -33.67 -20.70
N SER A 489 52.73 -33.70 -20.29
CA SER A 489 52.20 -32.85 -19.22
C SER A 489 52.22 -33.57 -17.88
N LEU A 490 52.76 -32.90 -16.87
CA LEU A 490 52.89 -33.39 -15.52
C LEU A 490 52.27 -32.38 -14.56
N LYS A 491 51.59 -32.88 -13.52
CA LYS A 491 51.06 -32.06 -12.43
C LYS A 491 51.90 -32.32 -11.18
N LEU A 492 52.37 -31.25 -10.56
CA LEU A 492 53.14 -31.26 -9.33
C LEU A 492 52.37 -30.50 -8.27
N ASN A 493 52.12 -31.14 -7.12
CA ASN A 493 51.60 -30.38 -5.99
C ASN A 493 52.75 -29.56 -5.41
N PHE A 494 52.45 -28.35 -4.98
CA PHE A 494 53.43 -27.52 -4.27
C PHE A 494 52.81 -26.94 -3.00
N ILE A 495 53.68 -26.68 -2.03
CA ILE A 495 53.35 -25.97 -0.78
C ILE A 495 54.38 -24.87 -0.60
N SER A 496 53.95 -23.60 -0.63
CA SER A 496 54.85 -22.48 -0.33
C SER A 496 55.12 -22.39 1.18
N ARG A 497 56.34 -22.03 1.54
CA ARG A 497 56.80 -21.83 2.93
C ARG A 497 56.98 -20.34 3.20
N PRO A 498 56.75 -19.89 4.44
CA PRO A 498 56.89 -18.48 4.78
C PRO A 498 58.30 -17.98 4.53
N ILE A 499 58.41 -16.87 3.80
CA ILE A 499 59.70 -16.23 3.55
C ILE A 499 59.87 -15.05 4.50
N LYS A 500 60.97 -15.03 5.25
CA LYS A 500 61.42 -13.84 5.97
C LYS A 500 62.30 -13.03 5.03
N ASP A 501 61.86 -11.81 4.71
CA ASP A 501 62.66 -10.76 4.06
C ASP A 501 62.99 -10.91 2.56
N GLU A 502 62.40 -11.86 1.82
CA GLU A 502 62.52 -11.93 0.35
C GLU A 502 61.24 -11.44 -0.34
N LYS A 503 61.35 -10.96 -1.58
CA LYS A 503 60.21 -10.46 -2.38
C LYS A 503 59.61 -11.51 -3.33
N ASN A 504 60.37 -12.56 -3.64
CA ASN A 504 60.03 -13.58 -4.62
C ASN A 504 60.39 -14.97 -4.10
N TYR A 505 59.59 -15.99 -4.44
CA TYR A 505 59.96 -17.39 -4.32
C TYR A 505 60.88 -17.78 -5.48
N ALA A 506 62.15 -18.05 -5.19
CA ALA A 506 63.09 -18.58 -6.18
C ALA A 506 63.04 -20.12 -6.20
N SER A 507 62.92 -20.70 -7.38
CA SER A 507 63.01 -22.14 -7.60
C SER A 507 64.06 -22.47 -8.64
N GLN A 508 64.92 -23.43 -8.30
CA GLN A 508 65.88 -24.02 -9.22
C GLN A 508 65.32 -25.32 -9.77
N VAL A 509 65.49 -25.55 -11.07
CA VAL A 509 65.16 -26.80 -11.72
C VAL A 509 66.43 -27.40 -12.29
N LEU A 510 66.70 -28.65 -11.90
CA LEU A 510 67.83 -29.44 -12.38
C LEU A 510 67.30 -30.47 -13.38
N ILE A 511 67.76 -30.37 -14.62
CA ILE A 511 67.39 -31.29 -15.69
C ILE A 511 68.61 -32.14 -16.02
N SER A 512 68.52 -33.44 -15.79
CA SER A 512 69.56 -34.40 -16.15
C SER A 512 69.03 -35.42 -17.14
N HIS A 513 69.85 -35.73 -18.15
CA HIS A 513 69.58 -36.73 -19.17
C HIS A 513 70.66 -37.81 -19.12
N ALA A 514 70.29 -39.06 -19.42
CA ALA A 514 71.18 -40.23 -19.28
C ALA A 514 72.53 -40.09 -20.04
N THR A 515 72.57 -39.29 -21.12
CA THR A 515 73.77 -39.12 -21.95
C THR A 515 74.62 -37.88 -21.60
N THR A 516 74.13 -36.96 -20.77
CA THR A 516 74.82 -35.70 -20.45
C THR A 516 75.44 -35.77 -19.07
N LYS A 517 76.77 -35.56 -18.96
CA LYS A 517 77.49 -35.59 -17.68
C LYS A 517 77.19 -34.42 -16.74
N LEU A 518 76.62 -33.32 -17.22
CA LEU A 518 76.31 -32.12 -16.42
C LEU A 518 74.82 -31.76 -16.52
N PRO A 519 74.12 -31.56 -15.39
CA PRO A 519 72.71 -31.17 -15.39
C PRO A 519 72.53 -29.70 -15.82
N ASN A 520 71.48 -29.40 -16.58
CA ASN A 520 71.08 -28.03 -16.87
C ASN A 520 70.33 -27.43 -15.69
N LYS A 521 70.70 -26.20 -15.32
CA LYS A 521 70.11 -25.45 -14.22
C LYS A 521 69.25 -24.33 -14.80
N CYS A 522 67.98 -24.32 -14.42
CA CYS A 522 67.04 -23.25 -14.74
C CYS A 522 66.58 -22.59 -13.44
N TYR A 523 66.35 -21.28 -13.47
CA TYR A 523 65.80 -20.55 -12.34
C TYR A 523 64.53 -19.85 -12.76
N PHE A 524 63.53 -19.86 -11.90
CA PHE A 524 62.36 -19.00 -12.05
C PHE A 524 61.97 -18.40 -10.71
N GLU A 525 61.38 -17.22 -10.78
CA GLU A 525 60.93 -16.46 -9.64
C GLU A 525 59.42 -16.28 -9.71
N ILE A 526 58.74 -16.39 -8.57
CA ILE A 526 57.31 -16.13 -8.42
C ILE A 526 57.14 -15.05 -7.36
N SER A 527 56.37 -14.00 -7.64
CA SER A 527 56.18 -12.90 -6.68
C SER A 527 55.33 -13.31 -5.48
N ILE A 528 55.59 -12.71 -4.32
CA ILE A 528 54.77 -12.91 -3.12
C ILE A 528 53.54 -12.00 -3.19
N ARG A 529 52.35 -12.49 -2.82
CA ARG A 529 51.16 -11.64 -2.66
C ARG A 529 51.33 -10.70 -1.46
N VAL A 530 51.24 -9.41 -1.74
CA VAL A 530 51.42 -8.34 -0.73
C VAL A 530 50.37 -8.41 0.39
N ILE A 531 49.16 -8.86 0.07
CA ILE A 531 48.03 -8.96 1.01
C ILE A 531 47.60 -10.43 1.08
N PRO A 532 47.82 -11.13 2.20
CA PRO A 532 47.40 -12.53 2.33
C PRO A 532 45.88 -12.64 2.36
N ILE A 533 45.29 -13.28 1.34
CA ILE A 533 43.84 -13.43 1.20
C ILE A 533 43.26 -14.15 2.40
N LYS A 534 43.96 -15.15 2.95
CA LYS A 534 43.53 -15.85 4.16
C LYS A 534 43.23 -14.91 5.34
N LYS A 535 43.97 -13.80 5.49
CA LYS A 535 43.72 -12.82 6.56
C LYS A 535 42.60 -11.84 6.21
N SER A 536 42.49 -11.47 4.93
CA SER A 536 41.48 -10.54 4.44
C SER A 536 40.10 -11.18 4.25
N TRP A 537 40.04 -12.52 4.19
CA TRP A 537 38.81 -13.26 3.91
C TRP A 537 37.72 -13.07 4.98
N GLY A 538 38.11 -12.93 6.24
CA GLY A 538 37.17 -12.63 7.33
C GLY A 538 36.48 -11.28 7.12
N LEU A 539 37.23 -10.26 6.69
CA LEU A 539 36.67 -8.94 6.38
C LEU A 539 35.77 -8.98 5.14
N ILE A 540 36.19 -9.69 4.08
CA ILE A 540 35.39 -9.84 2.86
C ILE A 540 34.08 -10.59 3.17
N SER A 541 34.14 -11.65 3.97
CA SER A 541 32.96 -12.44 4.35
C SER A 541 32.00 -11.64 5.23
N LEU A 542 32.53 -10.90 6.22
CA LEU A 542 31.73 -10.00 7.06
C LEU A 542 31.04 -8.91 6.23
N LEU A 543 31.75 -8.36 5.25
CA LEU A 543 31.21 -7.37 4.32
C LEU A 543 30.06 -7.98 3.49
N LEU A 544 30.25 -9.18 2.92
CA LEU A 544 29.23 -9.88 2.14
C LEU A 544 27.98 -10.24 2.97
N VAL A 545 28.13 -10.61 4.24
CA VAL A 545 27.01 -10.87 5.16
C VAL A 545 26.26 -9.60 5.52
N THR A 546 26.98 -8.50 5.77
CA THR A 546 26.36 -7.19 6.06
C THR A 546 25.54 -6.71 4.85
N ILE A 547 26.01 -7.00 3.64
CA ILE A 547 25.32 -6.69 2.37
C ILE A 547 24.06 -7.52 2.21
N SER A 548 24.09 -8.83 2.47
CA SER A 548 22.90 -9.67 2.33
C SER A 548 21.78 -9.23 3.28
N GLY A 549 22.13 -8.77 4.49
CA GLY A 549 21.18 -8.16 5.43
C GLY A 549 20.58 -6.83 4.93
N PHE A 550 21.38 -5.98 4.29
CA PHE A 550 20.93 -4.66 3.82
C PHE A 550 20.02 -4.73 2.58
N PHE A 551 20.16 -5.78 1.77
CA PHE A 551 19.42 -5.98 0.53
C PHE A 551 18.35 -7.07 0.59
N ALA A 552 17.97 -7.57 1.78
CA ALA A 552 16.95 -8.59 1.97
C ALA A 552 15.55 -8.13 1.51
N LYS A 553 15.35 -8.10 0.20
CA LYS A 553 14.12 -8.53 -0.48
C LYS A 553 14.20 -10.05 -0.67
N PRO A 554 13.06 -10.77 -0.69
CA PRO A 554 13.02 -12.23 -0.66
C PRO A 554 13.80 -12.95 -1.78
N ASP A 555 14.08 -12.29 -2.92
CA ASP A 555 14.64 -12.99 -4.10
C ASP A 555 16.17 -12.85 -4.27
N LEU A 556 16.84 -11.93 -3.56
CA LEU A 556 18.28 -11.71 -3.70
C LEU A 556 19.17 -12.78 -3.02
N PRO A 557 18.80 -13.37 -1.87
CA PRO A 557 19.59 -14.42 -1.22
C PRO A 557 19.84 -15.61 -2.14
N GLN A 558 18.87 -15.96 -2.99
CA GLN A 558 18.97 -17.09 -3.92
C GLN A 558 19.96 -16.81 -5.06
N LEU A 559 20.03 -15.58 -5.55
CA LEU A 559 21.02 -15.13 -6.53
C LEU A 559 22.45 -15.16 -5.96
N ILE A 560 22.63 -14.71 -4.71
CA ILE A 560 23.91 -14.76 -4.00
C ILE A 560 24.31 -16.20 -3.74
N THR A 561 23.37 -17.07 -3.34
CA THR A 561 23.63 -18.51 -3.13
C THR A 561 24.09 -19.20 -4.42
N ASN A 562 23.52 -18.81 -5.57
CA ASN A 562 23.93 -19.32 -6.88
C ASN A 562 25.32 -18.79 -7.33
N LEU A 563 25.64 -17.53 -7.04
CA LEU A 563 26.97 -16.96 -7.31
C LEU A 563 28.06 -17.57 -6.43
N VAL A 564 27.78 -17.75 -5.14
CA VAL A 564 28.70 -18.40 -4.18
C VAL A 564 28.90 -19.87 -4.58
N SER A 565 27.84 -20.62 -4.87
CA SER A 565 27.99 -22.03 -5.31
C SER A 565 28.70 -22.18 -6.66
N GLY A 566 28.60 -21.20 -7.56
CA GLY A 566 29.35 -21.17 -8.82
C GLY A 566 30.84 -20.87 -8.65
N LEU A 567 31.21 -20.01 -7.68
CA LEU A 567 32.59 -19.64 -7.39
C LEU A 567 33.39 -20.73 -6.65
N PHE A 568 32.71 -21.65 -5.97
CA PHE A 568 33.34 -22.66 -5.11
C PHE A 568 33.18 -24.11 -5.59
N LYS A 569 32.86 -24.35 -6.88
CA LYS A 569 33.06 -25.70 -7.44
C LYS A 569 34.56 -25.97 -7.55
N PRO A 570 35.14 -26.92 -6.79
CA PRO A 570 36.53 -27.30 -6.98
C PRO A 570 36.70 -27.82 -8.41
N GLN A 571 37.59 -27.22 -9.20
CA GLN A 571 38.03 -27.80 -10.47
C GLN A 571 38.87 -29.04 -10.17
N GLY A 572 38.21 -30.19 -9.98
CA GLY A 572 38.94 -31.38 -9.55
C GLY A 572 38.17 -32.67 -9.35
N GLU A 573 37.03 -32.90 -10.01
CA GLU A 573 36.45 -34.25 -10.11
C GLU A 573 35.85 -34.46 -11.51
N ASN A 574 36.66 -34.93 -12.45
CA ASN A 574 36.14 -35.63 -13.62
C ASN A 574 35.80 -37.05 -13.16
N LYS A 575 34.51 -37.34 -12.96
CA LYS A 575 34.02 -38.72 -12.88
C LYS A 575 34.24 -39.39 -14.23
N SER A 576 35.15 -40.35 -14.30
CA SER A 576 35.19 -41.34 -15.36
C SER A 576 33.97 -42.25 -15.23
N GLU A 577 32.95 -42.03 -16.05
CA GLU A 577 31.93 -43.04 -16.30
C GLU A 577 32.52 -44.11 -17.20
N GLY A 578 32.68 -45.33 -16.67
CA GLY A 578 32.85 -46.53 -17.48
C GLY A 578 31.49 -47.03 -17.95
N LYS A 579 31.29 -47.12 -19.26
CA LYS A 579 30.37 -48.05 -19.92
C LYS A 579 31.05 -48.58 -21.19
N SER A 580 31.18 -49.92 -21.22
CA SER A 580 31.60 -50.84 -22.31
C SER A 580 32.90 -50.52 -23.03
#